data_AF-A0A151T098-F1
#
_entry.id   AF-A0A151T098-F1
#
_cell.length_a   1.000
_cell.length_b   1.000
_cell.length_c   1.000
_cell.angle_alpha   90.00
_cell.angle_beta   90.00
_cell.angle_gamma   90.00
#
_symmetry.space_group_name_H-M   'P 1'
#
loop_
_entity.id
_entity.type
_entity.pdbx_description
1 polymer ?
#
loop_
_entity_poly.entity_id
_entity_poly.type
_entity_poly.pdbx_seq_one_letter_code
_entity_poly.pdbx_strand_id
1 'polypeptide(L)' 'HVISTEGIAVDLTKVEAVIQWERLRTVTEIRSFVGLTGYYQRFIEGFSRIVMPLT' A
#
# COMPACT_ATOMS: atom_id res chain seq x y z
N HIS A 1 -10.95 5.89 -3.93
CA HIS A 1 -10.45 7.25 -4.21
C HIS A 1 -11.58 8.19 -3.90
N VAL A 2 -11.28 9.32 -3.27
CA VAL A 2 -12.20 10.45 -3.15
C VAL A 2 -11.80 11.41 -4.26
N ILE A 3 -12.71 11.68 -5.19
CA ILE A 3 -12.46 12.64 -6.27
C ILE A 3 -12.88 14.01 -5.73
N SER A 4 -11.94 14.91 -5.48
CA SER A 4 -12.23 16.32 -5.16
C SER A 4 -11.78 17.21 -6.31
N THR A 5 -12.16 18.49 -6.24
CA THR A 5 -11.74 19.55 -7.15
C THR A 5 -10.23 19.78 -7.14
N GLU A 6 -9.52 19.39 -6.07
CA GLU A 6 -8.06 19.50 -5.94
C GLU A 6 -7.30 18.27 -6.48
N GLY A 7 -7.99 17.16 -6.78
CA GLY A 7 -7.39 15.97 -7.39
C GLY A 7 -7.93 14.63 -6.89
N ILE A 8 -7.17 13.57 -7.18
CA ILE A 8 -7.44 12.21 -6.67
C ILE A 8 -6.78 12.07 -5.31
N ALA A 9 -7.55 12.25 -4.24
CA ALA A 9 -7.11 11.90 -2.89
C ALA A 9 -7.39 10.42 -2.65
N VAL A 10 -6.36 9.65 -2.26
CA VAL A 10 -6.61 8.32 -1.73
C VAL A 10 -7.28 8.49 -0.37
N ASP A 11 -8.34 7.71 -0.18
CA ASP A 11 -9.02 7.60 1.09
C ASP A 11 -8.01 7.12 2.14
N LEU A 12 -7.73 7.96 3.14
CA LEU A 12 -6.75 7.69 4.19
C LEU A 12 -7.02 6.35 4.88
N THR A 13 -8.29 5.95 4.98
CA THR A 13 -8.72 4.66 5.53
C THR A 13 -8.11 3.46 4.77
N LYS A 14 -7.86 3.61 3.47
CA LYS A 14 -7.20 2.58 2.64
C LYS A 14 -5.69 2.54 2.84
N VAL A 15 -5.08 3.69 3.10
CA VAL A 15 -3.64 3.77 3.44
C VAL A 15 -3.41 3.21 4.83
N GLU A 16 -4.25 3.56 5.80
CA GLU A 16 -4.22 3.03 7.16
C GLU A 16 -4.39 1.52 7.19
N ALA A 17 -5.28 0.94 6.37
CA ALA A 17 -5.41 -0.50 6.26
C ALA A 17 -4.09 -1.17 5.81
N VAL A 18 -3.35 -0.57 4.88
CA VAL A 18 -2.04 -1.06 4.45
C VAL A 18 -0.99 -0.93 5.55
N ILE A 19 -1.06 0.13 6.37
CA ILE A 19 -0.13 0.37 7.49
C ILE A 19 -0.42 -0.57 8.68
N GLN A 20 -1.69 -0.81 8.99
CA GLN A 20 -2.14 -1.67 10.10
C GLN A 20 -2.16 -3.15 9.75
N TRP A 21 -1.68 -3.52 8.56
CA TRP A 21 -1.73 -4.90 8.11
C TRP A 21 -0.83 -5.80 8.97
N GLU A 22 -1.34 -6.96 9.37
CA GLU A 22 -0.57 -7.91 10.16
C GLU A 22 0.67 -8.40 9.39
N ARG A 23 1.72 -8.75 10.15
CA ARG A 23 2.98 -9.25 9.58
C ARG A 23 2.73 -10.52 8.78
N LEU A 24 2.91 -10.42 7.47
CA LEU A 24 2.81 -11.53 6.52
C LEU A 24 3.87 -12.59 6.86
N ARG A 25 3.47 -13.88 6.86
CA ARG A 25 4.33 -14.98 7.32
C ARG A 25 4.87 -15.83 6.18
N THR A 26 4.25 -15.74 4.99
CA THR A 26 4.63 -16.56 3.84
C THR A 26 5.01 -15.72 2.61
N VAL A 27 5.90 -16.25 1.78
CA VAL A 27 6.35 -15.60 0.54
C VAL A 27 5.17 -15.37 -0.43
N THR A 28 4.18 -16.27 -0.45
CA THR A 28 2.99 -16.16 -1.29
C THR A 28 2.11 -14.97 -0.89
N GLU A 29 1.89 -14.79 0.41
CA GLU A 29 1.14 -13.64 0.95
C GLU A 29 1.86 -12.32 0.65
N ILE A 30 3.18 -12.30 0.83
CA ILE A 30 4.01 -11.14 0.53
C ILE A 30 3.89 -10.74 -0.95
N ARG A 31 4.07 -11.68 -1.88
CA ARG A 31 3.93 -11.39 -3.33
C ARG A 31 2.52 -10.94 -3.70
N SER A 32 1.50 -11.55 -3.10
CA SER A 32 0.10 -11.15 -3.30
C SER A 32 -0.16 -9.73 -2.79
N PHE A 33 0.42 -9.38 -1.63
CA PHE A 33 0.32 -8.05 -1.04
C PHE A 33 1.01 -6.99 -1.89
N VAL A 34 2.23 -7.24 -2.37
CA VAL A 34 2.93 -6.32 -3.29
C VAL A 34 2.11 -6.09 -4.57
N GLY A 35 1.49 -7.14 -5.12
CA GLY A 35 0.58 -7.02 -6.27
C GLY A 35 -0.67 -6.16 -5.97
N LEU A 36 -1.29 -6.36 -4.81
CA LEU A 36 -2.48 -5.60 -4.38
C LEU A 36 -2.20 -4.13 -4.09
N THR A 37 -1.01 -3.83 -3.57
CA THR A 37 -0.63 -2.48 -3.11
C THR A 37 0.00 -1.61 -4.19
N GLY A 38 0.21 -2.15 -5.41
CA GLY A 38 0.81 -1.40 -6.52
C GLY A 38 0.06 -0.12 -6.90
N TYR A 39 -1.27 -0.09 -6.77
CA TYR A 39 -2.06 1.14 -6.99
C TYR A 39 -1.80 2.20 -5.91
N TYR A 40 -1.59 1.77 -4.66
CA TYR A 40 -1.41 2.66 -3.51
C TYR A 40 0.02 3.15 -3.33
N GLN A 41 1.00 2.49 -3.95
CA GLN A 41 2.42 2.90 -3.95
C GLN A 41 2.63 4.37 -4.31
N ARG A 42 1.82 4.93 -5.22
CA ARG A 42 1.92 6.33 -5.65
C ARG A 42 1.57 7.35 -4.57
N PHE A 43 0.94 6.90 -3.49
CA PHE A 43 0.40 7.74 -2.43
C PHE A 43 1.06 7.48 -1.07
N ILE A 44 2.00 6.53 -1.00
CA ILE A 44 2.74 6.18 0.21
C ILE A 44 4.19 6.60 0.02
N GLU A 45 4.60 7.66 0.69
CA GLU A 45 5.98 8.12 0.65
C GLU A 45 6.93 7.04 1.19
N GLY A 46 8.02 6.77 0.47
CA GLY A 46 8.99 5.76 0.89
C GLY A 46 8.51 4.31 0.75
N PHE A 47 7.38 4.06 0.08
CA PHE A 47 6.83 2.71 -0.11
C PHE A 47 7.88 1.70 -0.57
N SER A 48 8.69 2.04 -1.59
CA SER A 48 9.71 1.12 -2.11
C SER A 48 10.72 0.67 -1.04
N ARG A 49 11.06 1.53 -0.05
CA ARG A 49 11.97 1.18 1.05
C ARG A 49 11.33 0.20 2.03
N ILE A 50 10.00 0.28 2.21
CA ILE A 50 9.23 -0.61 3.07
C ILE A 50 9.08 -2.00 2.43
N VAL A 51 8.84 -2.06 1.12
CA VAL A 51 8.68 -3.34 0.39
C VAL A 51 10.02 -3.99 0.01
N MET A 52 11.11 -3.23 -0.08
CA MET A 52 12.44 -3.78 -0.44
C MET A 52 12.84 -5.03 0.39
N PRO A 53 12.74 -5.04 1.74
CA PRO A 53 13.06 -6.22 2.54
C PRO A 53 12.04 -7.37 2.44
N LEU A 54 10.92 -7.17 1.73
CA LEU A 54 9.90 -8.19 1.45
C LEU A 54 10.15 -8.93 0.13
N THR A 55 11.20 -8.56 -0.62
CA THR A 55 11.64 -9.17 -1.89
C THR A 55 13.01 -9.82 -1.71
#